data_AF-A0A7Y5SIJ1-F1
#
_entry.id   AF-A0A7Y5SIJ1-F1
#
_cell.length_a   1.000
_cell.length_b   1.000
_cell.length_c   1.000
_cell.angle_alpha   90.00
_cell.angle_beta   90.00
_cell.angle_gamma   90.00
#
_symmetry.space_group_name_H-M   'P 1'
#
loop_
_entity.id
_entity.type
_entity.pdbx_description
1 polymer ?
#
loop_
_entity_poly.entity_id
_entity_poly.type
_entity_poly.pdbx_seq_one_letter_code
_entity_poly.pdbx_strand_id
1 'polypeptide(L)'
;MPFAAVPYYGLASGFLTGKYRGKADLAGKARSAAAEKYLNDDGLGVLATMDQVAEQCQATLAQIALAWLAAQPGVAAPLASATSVRQTEELLGSLSVSLSEDQLAALDKASRKA
;
A
#
# COMPACT_ATOMS: atom_id res chain seq x y z
N MET A 1 11.62 -27.20 -0.81
CA MET A 1 12.45 -26.10 -0.30
C MET A 1 11.55 -24.87 -0.13
N PRO A 2 11.41 -24.28 1.05
CA PRO A 2 10.68 -23.03 1.18
C PRO A 2 11.47 -21.90 0.50
N PHE A 3 10.76 -21.05 -0.25
CA PHE A 3 11.31 -19.80 -0.77
C PHE A 3 10.75 -18.64 0.07
N ALA A 4 11.51 -17.55 0.15
CA ALA A 4 11.11 -16.35 0.86
C ALA A 4 11.31 -15.14 -0.06
N ALA A 5 10.30 -14.27 -0.13
CA ALA A 5 10.32 -13.07 -0.96
C ALA A 5 10.46 -11.81 -0.11
N VAL A 6 11.23 -10.85 -0.62
CA VAL A 6 11.30 -9.48 -0.11
C VAL A 6 10.81 -8.55 -1.23
N PRO A 7 9.50 -8.33 -1.35
CA PRO A 7 8.94 -7.62 -2.49
C PRO A 7 9.41 -6.17 -2.54
N TYR A 8 9.99 -5.78 -3.68
CA TYR A 8 10.28 -4.40 -4.05
C TYR A 8 9.00 -3.72 -4.54
N TYR A 9 8.94 -2.38 -4.44
CA TYR A 9 7.85 -1.57 -4.97
C TYR A 9 6.50 -1.71 -4.24
N GLY A 10 6.51 -2.08 -2.96
CA GLY A 10 5.30 -2.35 -2.16
C GLY A 10 4.30 -1.19 -2.00
N LEU A 11 4.69 0.05 -2.36
CA LEU A 11 3.80 1.22 -2.34
C LEU A 11 3.41 1.73 -3.74
N ALA A 12 3.71 0.99 -4.80
CA ALA A 12 3.31 1.32 -6.18
C ALA A 12 3.70 2.75 -6.61
N SER A 13 4.97 3.13 -6.49
CA SER A 13 5.47 4.51 -6.71
C SER A 13 4.92 5.57 -5.74
N GLY A 14 4.35 5.13 -4.63
CA GLY A 14 3.64 5.96 -3.67
C GLY A 14 2.17 6.18 -4.02
N PHE A 15 1.61 5.46 -5.00
CA PHE A 15 0.17 5.50 -5.26
C PHE A 15 -0.64 5.01 -4.05
N LEU A 16 -0.20 3.91 -3.43
CA LEU A 16 -0.87 3.30 -2.27
C LEU A 16 -0.76 4.14 -0.98
N THR A 17 -0.10 5.30 -1.02
CA THR A 17 -0.17 6.26 0.10
C THR A 17 -1.40 7.17 -0.02
N GLY A 18 -2.23 7.00 -1.05
CA GLY A 18 -3.46 7.78 -1.28
C GLY A 18 -3.24 9.21 -1.76
N LYS A 19 -2.00 9.63 -2.00
CA LYS A 19 -1.66 11.01 -2.43
C LYS A 19 -2.05 11.33 -3.86
N TYR A 20 -2.42 10.34 -4.66
CA TYR A 20 -2.87 10.50 -6.04
C TYR A 20 -4.29 9.96 -6.15
N ARG A 21 -5.27 10.86 -6.25
CA ARG A 21 -6.70 10.53 -6.41
C ARG A 21 -7.26 11.06 -7.73
N GLY A 22 -6.60 12.04 -8.33
CA GLY A 22 -6.90 12.54 -9.67
C GLY A 22 -5.65 12.96 -10.44
N LYS A 23 -5.82 13.27 -11.74
CA LYS A 23 -4.71 13.66 -12.62
C LYS A 23 -4.00 14.94 -12.15
N ALA A 24 -4.72 15.83 -11.46
CA ALA A 24 -4.14 17.05 -10.89
C ALA A 24 -3.05 16.75 -9.84
N ASP A 25 -3.19 15.66 -9.07
CA ASP A 25 -2.25 15.31 -7.99
C ASP A 25 -0.88 14.82 -8.51
N LEU A 26 -0.83 14.45 -9.80
CA LEU A 26 0.38 13.98 -10.47
C LEU A 26 1.30 15.14 -10.87
N ALA A 27 0.79 16.37 -10.96
CA ALA A 27 1.55 17.51 -11.46
C ALA A 27 2.77 17.82 -10.58
N GLY A 28 3.95 17.96 -11.22
CA GLY A 28 5.20 18.37 -10.54
C GLY A 28 5.82 17.33 -9.60
N LYS A 29 5.37 16.07 -9.62
CA LYS A 29 5.92 15.00 -8.75
C LYS A 29 6.88 14.10 -9.53
N ALA A 30 8.06 13.85 -8.98
CA ALA A 30 9.12 13.04 -9.61
C ALA A 30 8.71 11.59 -9.97
N ARG A 31 7.69 11.05 -9.29
CA ARG A 31 7.22 9.66 -9.44
C ARG A 31 5.85 9.54 -10.11
N SER A 32 5.34 10.65 -10.65
CA SER A 32 3.99 10.78 -11.22
C SER A 32 3.74 9.83 -12.38
N ALA A 33 4.61 9.81 -13.40
CA ALA A 33 4.45 8.97 -14.58
C ALA A 33 4.32 7.47 -14.23
N ALA A 34 5.10 7.00 -13.25
CA ALA A 34 5.04 5.61 -12.80
C ALA A 34 3.84 5.32 -11.89
N ALA A 35 3.24 6.34 -11.26
CA ALA A 35 2.03 6.22 -10.45
C ALA A 35 0.74 6.35 -11.29
N GLU A 36 0.79 7.09 -12.39
CA GLU A 36 -0.34 7.35 -13.28
C GLU A 36 -0.99 6.07 -13.81
N LYS A 37 -0.20 5.01 -14.04
CA LYS A 37 -0.69 3.70 -14.47
C LYS A 37 -1.65 3.02 -13.47
N TYR A 38 -1.63 3.45 -12.21
CA TYR A 38 -2.54 2.97 -11.16
C TYR A 38 -3.72 3.93 -10.94
N LEU A 39 -3.71 5.11 -11.55
CA LEU A 39 -4.80 6.06 -11.49
C LEU A 39 -5.89 5.67 -12.51
N ASN A 40 -6.56 4.58 -12.23
CA ASN A 40 -7.69 4.02 -12.97
C ASN A 40 -8.74 3.49 -11.98
N ASP A 41 -9.87 3.01 -12.50
CA ASP A 41 -10.99 2.58 -11.66
C ASP A 41 -10.60 1.46 -10.68
N ASP A 42 -9.78 0.50 -11.13
CA ASP A 42 -9.28 -0.59 -10.28
C ASP A 42 -8.41 -0.05 -9.12
N GLY A 43 -7.44 0.81 -9.43
CA GLY A 43 -6.54 1.36 -8.42
C GLY A 43 -7.26 2.29 -7.45
N LEU A 44 -8.24 3.07 -7.94
CA LEU A 44 -9.10 3.89 -7.08
C LEU A 44 -10.01 3.02 -6.20
N GLY A 45 -10.51 1.90 -6.71
CA GLY A 45 -11.27 0.91 -5.93
C GLY A 45 -10.44 0.25 -4.83
N VAL A 46 -9.17 -0.07 -5.11
CA VAL A 46 -8.21 -0.53 -4.11
C VAL A 46 -8.04 0.53 -3.03
N LEU A 47 -7.78 1.78 -3.41
CA LEU A 47 -7.60 2.86 -2.43
C LEU A 47 -8.86 3.08 -1.57
N ALA A 48 -10.06 3.00 -2.16
CA ALA A 48 -11.30 3.12 -1.41
C ALA A 48 -11.47 2.00 -0.37
N THR A 49 -11.11 0.76 -0.72
CA THR A 49 -11.11 -0.36 0.23
C THR A 49 -10.07 -0.14 1.33
N MET A 50 -8.87 0.34 0.96
CA MET A 50 -7.82 0.64 1.93
C MET A 50 -8.20 1.79 2.87
N ASP A 51 -8.96 2.80 2.41
CA ASP A 51 -9.45 3.90 3.25
C ASP A 51 -10.33 3.37 4.39
N GLN A 52 -11.24 2.43 4.09
CA GLN A 52 -12.10 1.81 5.10
C GLN A 52 -11.29 1.01 6.14
N VAL A 53 -10.31 0.23 5.69
CA VAL A 53 -9.45 -0.56 6.59
C VAL A 53 -8.54 0.35 7.42
N ALA A 54 -7.98 1.39 6.81
CA ALA A 54 -7.15 2.39 7.47
C ALA A 54 -7.89 3.09 8.61
N GLU A 55 -9.15 3.45 8.40
CA GLU A 55 -10.02 4.03 9.43
C GLU A 55 -10.25 3.06 10.59
N GLN A 56 -10.55 1.80 10.31
CA GLN A 56 -10.76 0.78 11.33
C GLN A 56 -9.49 0.49 12.16
N CYS A 57 -8.34 0.44 11.50
CA CYS A 57 -7.05 0.17 12.15
C CYS A 57 -6.38 1.42 12.74
N GLN A 58 -6.93 2.62 12.52
CA GLN A 58 -6.32 3.89 12.89
C GLN A 58 -4.88 4.02 12.36
N ALA A 59 -4.66 3.61 11.11
CA ALA A 59 -3.36 3.51 10.47
C ALA A 59 -3.33 4.27 9.13
N THR A 60 -2.14 4.61 8.64
CA THR A 60 -2.02 5.26 7.32
C THR A 60 -2.16 4.24 6.20
N LEU A 61 -2.57 4.68 5.01
CA LEU A 61 -2.66 3.80 3.83
C LEU A 61 -1.34 3.10 3.49
N ALA A 62 -0.21 3.79 3.71
CA ALA A 62 1.11 3.20 3.52
C ALA A 62 1.36 2.06 4.53
N GLN A 63 0.92 2.23 5.78
CA GLN A 63 1.02 1.20 6.80
C GLN A 63 0.12 0.00 6.49
N ILE A 64 -1.13 0.23 6.03
CA ILE A 64 -2.04 -0.82 5.59
C ILE A 64 -1.43 -1.62 4.43
N ALA A 65 -0.90 -0.94 3.41
CA ALA A 65 -0.28 -1.61 2.26
C ALA A 65 0.90 -2.51 2.67
N LEU A 66 1.77 -2.02 3.56
CA LEU A 66 2.92 -2.80 4.04
C LEU A 66 2.49 -3.96 4.96
N ALA A 67 1.53 -3.73 5.85
CA ALA A 67 0.99 -4.77 6.73
C ALA A 67 0.32 -5.89 5.93
N TRP A 68 -0.46 -5.53 4.91
CA TRP A 68 -1.06 -6.50 4.00
C TRP A 68 0.01 -7.32 3.27
N LEU A 69 1.05 -6.66 2.75
CA LEU A 69 2.13 -7.34 2.03
C LEU A 69 2.92 -8.29 2.94
N ALA A 70 3.16 -7.91 4.20
CA ALA A 70 3.80 -8.75 5.21
C ALA A 70 2.95 -9.97 5.60
N ALA A 71 1.62 -9.89 5.48
CA ALA A 71 0.71 -11.00 5.78
C ALA A 71 0.61 -12.04 4.65
N GLN A 72 1.15 -11.75 3.46
CA GLN A 72 1.03 -12.65 2.31
C GLN A 72 1.93 -13.90 2.46
N PRO A 73 1.43 -15.09 2.06
CA PRO A 73 2.22 -16.32 2.09
C PRO A 73 3.53 -16.20 1.32
N GLY A 74 4.64 -16.55 1.97
CA GLY A 74 5.98 -16.53 1.35
C GLY A 74 6.67 -15.16 1.34
N VAL A 75 6.05 -14.10 1.85
CA VAL A 75 6.72 -12.80 2.07
C VAL A 75 7.42 -12.82 3.42
N ALA A 76 8.74 -12.62 3.43
CA ALA A 76 9.50 -12.52 4.67
C ALA A 76 9.43 -11.12 5.28
N ALA A 77 9.56 -10.09 4.44
CA ALA A 77 9.40 -8.70 4.84
C ALA A 77 9.14 -7.82 3.62
N PRO A 78 8.21 -6.86 3.68
CA PRO A 78 8.01 -5.89 2.61
C PRO A 78 9.16 -4.87 2.59
N LEU A 79 9.69 -4.55 1.41
CA LEU A 79 10.67 -3.47 1.27
C LEU A 79 9.96 -2.13 1.10
N ALA A 80 10.22 -1.20 2.01
CA ALA A 80 9.73 0.17 1.93
C ALA A 80 10.91 1.16 1.86
N SER A 81 10.81 2.15 0.96
CA SER A 81 11.80 3.22 0.85
C SER A 81 11.15 4.56 1.17
N ALA A 82 11.89 5.38 1.90
CA ALA A 82 11.49 6.71 2.32
C ALA A 82 12.54 7.73 1.86
N THR A 83 12.11 8.96 1.61
CA THR A 83 13.01 10.08 1.26
C THR A 83 13.23 11.04 2.43
N SER A 84 12.68 10.74 3.61
CA SER A 84 12.84 11.53 4.83
C SER A 84 12.70 10.67 6.07
N VAL A 85 13.29 11.09 7.19
CA VAL A 85 13.21 10.41 8.48
C VAL A 85 11.75 10.28 8.94
N ARG A 86 10.96 11.35 8.83
CA ARG A 86 9.53 11.35 9.16
C ARG A 86 8.75 10.26 8.40
N GLN A 87 9.06 10.08 7.12
CA GLN A 87 8.42 9.04 6.32
C GLN A 87 8.87 7.65 6.78
N THR A 88 10.13 7.47 7.15
CA THR A 88 10.59 6.21 7.76
C THR A 88 9.84 5.90 9.05
N GLU A 89 9.69 6.88 9.95
CA GLU A 89 8.94 6.74 11.20
C GLU A 89 7.48 6.37 10.96
N GLU A 90 6.83 6.99 9.97
CA GLU A 90 5.47 6.64 9.56
C GLU A 90 5.40 5.19 9.09
N LEU A 91 6.32 4.76 8.21
CA LEU A 91 6.31 3.40 7.66
C LEU A 91 6.57 2.34 8.73
N LEU A 92 7.40 2.62 9.74
CA LEU A 92 7.64 1.70 10.86
C LEU A 92 6.35 1.36 11.64
N GLY A 93 5.36 2.26 11.64
CA GLY A 93 4.06 1.99 12.25
C GLY A 93 3.32 0.80 11.61
N SER A 94 3.68 0.37 10.40
CA SER A 94 3.09 -0.81 9.77
C SER A 94 3.35 -2.10 10.55
N LEU A 95 4.43 -2.15 11.34
CA LEU A 95 4.78 -3.30 12.17
C LEU A 95 3.81 -3.49 13.35
N SER A 96 3.06 -2.44 13.70
CA SER A 96 2.06 -2.48 14.79
C SER A 96 0.64 -2.67 14.27
N VAL A 97 0.44 -2.70 12.96
CA VAL A 97 -0.88 -2.92 12.35
C VAL A 97 -1.17 -4.42 12.31
N SER A 98 -2.23 -4.83 12.99
CA SER A 98 -2.80 -6.17 12.87
C SER A 98 -4.08 -6.11 12.05
N LEU A 99 -4.08 -6.75 10.89
CA LEU A 99 -5.24 -6.87 10.02
C LEU A 99 -6.02 -8.12 10.41
N SER A 100 -7.33 -7.96 10.61
CA SER A 100 -8.25 -9.10 10.78
C SER A 100 -8.37 -9.91 9.49
N GLU A 101 -8.86 -11.14 9.60
CA GLU A 101 -9.11 -12.02 8.45
C GLU A 101 -10.07 -11.37 7.44
N ASP A 102 -11.11 -10.69 7.91
CA ASP A 102 -12.07 -9.97 7.06
C ASP A 102 -11.41 -8.82 6.29
N GLN A 103 -10.53 -8.06 6.96
CA GLN A 103 -9.79 -6.96 6.33
C GLN A 103 -8.78 -7.48 5.30
N LEU A 104 -8.07 -8.57 5.60
CA LEU A 104 -7.18 -9.23 4.65
C LEU A 104 -7.97 -9.72 3.43
N ALA A 105 -9.11 -10.37 3.63
CA ALA A 105 -9.96 -10.85 2.55
C ALA A 105 -10.50 -9.71 1.67
N ALA A 106 -10.89 -8.59 2.28
CA ALA A 106 -11.34 -7.40 1.56
C ALA A 106 -10.22 -6.82 0.68
N LEU A 107 -9.02 -6.66 1.24
CA LEU A 107 -7.84 -6.16 0.52
C LEU A 107 -7.38 -7.12 -0.59
N ASP A 108 -7.41 -8.42 -0.34
CA ASP A 108 -7.12 -9.47 -1.33
C ASP A 108 -8.11 -9.45 -2.48
N LYS A 109 -9.39 -9.20 -2.19
CA LYS A 109 -10.43 -9.11 -3.22
C LYS A 109 -10.27 -7.85 -4.06
N ALA A 110 -10.00 -6.71 -3.42
CA ALA A 110 -9.82 -5.44 -4.11
C ALA A 110 -8.56 -5.42 -4.99
N SER A 111 -7.49 -6.11 -4.58
CA SER A 111 -6.21 -6.12 -5.28
C SER A 111 -6.10 -7.11 -6.45
N ARG A 112 -7.05 -8.04 -6.58
CA ARG A 112 -7.11 -8.95 -7.74
C ARG A 112 -7.63 -8.18 -8.96
N LYS A 113 -6.87 -8.22 -10.06
CA LYS A 113 -7.40 -7.82 -11.37
C LYS A 113 -8.60 -8.69 -11.73
N ALA A 114 -9.64 -8.07 -12.26
CA ALA A 114 -10.69 -8.76 -13.00
C ALA A 114 -10.14 -9.38 -14.30
#